data_AF-A0A380EFV7-F1
#
_entry.id   AF-A0A380EFV7-F1
#
_cell.length_a   1.000
_cell.length_b   1.000
_cell.length_c   1.000
_cell.angle_alpha   90.00
_cell.angle_beta   90.00
_cell.angle_gamma   90.00
#
_symmetry.space_group_name_H-M   'P 1'
#
loop_
_entity.id
_entity.type
_entity.pdbx_description
1 polymer ?
#
loop_
_entity_poly.entity_id
_entity_poly.type
_entity_poly.pdbx_seq_one_letter_code
_entity_poly.pdbx_strand_id
1 'polypeptide(L)'
;MDGNLAGFEDLQHQLASSYKVLTYDLRGHGKSSKSESYDLNDHVEDLKILMEKLNIHEAHILGHDLGGVVAKLFTDKYAYRVKSLTTIASKKDDLIHSFTQLLIQYQDDIAGFNKSEAYILLFSKLFRNQEKTMKWYQKQRIYSIKSEDDSAVAIRSLILHKMNLCI
;
A
#
# COMPACT_ATOMS: atom_id res chain seq x y z
N MET A 1 -7.23 -0.37 8.54
CA MET A 1 -7.38 -0.07 7.11
C MET A 1 -6.05 -0.48 6.50
N ASP A 2 -6.04 -1.53 5.69
CA ASP A 2 -4.81 -2.00 5.06
C ASP A 2 -4.79 -1.34 3.68
N GLY A 3 -3.89 -0.37 3.50
CA GLY A 3 -3.80 0.40 2.25
C GLY A 3 -3.47 -0.52 1.07
N ASN A 4 -4.03 -0.24 -0.10
CA ASN A 4 -3.79 -1.00 -1.32
C ASN A 4 -3.75 -0.06 -2.54
N LEU A 5 -3.40 -0.60 -3.71
CA LEU A 5 -3.18 0.20 -4.92
C LEU A 5 -4.41 0.98 -5.38
N ALA A 6 -5.62 0.51 -5.04
CA ALA A 6 -6.86 1.22 -5.43
C ALA A 6 -6.98 2.58 -4.74
N GLY A 7 -6.25 2.79 -3.64
CA GLY A 7 -6.13 4.11 -3.00
C GLY A 7 -5.50 5.18 -3.89
N PHE A 8 -4.80 4.79 -4.97
CA PHE A 8 -4.15 5.69 -5.92
C PHE A 8 -4.87 5.80 -7.28
N GLU A 9 -6.01 5.13 -7.49
CA GLU A 9 -6.70 5.08 -8.79
C GLU A 9 -6.93 6.48 -9.39
N ASP A 10 -7.51 7.40 -8.62
CA ASP A 10 -7.78 8.76 -9.09
C ASP A 10 -6.48 9.50 -9.48
N LEU A 11 -5.40 9.34 -8.70
CA LEU A 11 -4.10 9.96 -8.99
C LEU A 11 -3.45 9.33 -10.22
N GLN A 12 -3.55 8.01 -10.37
CA GLN A 12 -3.06 7.28 -11.53
C GLN A 12 -3.73 7.80 -12.81
N HIS A 13 -5.06 7.96 -12.81
CA HIS A 13 -5.79 8.49 -13.97
C HIS A 13 -5.36 9.92 -14.34
N GLN A 14 -5.13 10.79 -13.35
CA GLN A 14 -4.67 12.15 -13.60
C GLN A 14 -3.27 12.18 -14.23
N LEU A 15 -2.36 11.36 -13.72
CA LEU A 15 -0.97 11.31 -14.16
C LEU A 15 -0.78 10.55 -15.49
N ALA A 16 -1.69 9.63 -15.84
CA ALA A 16 -1.61 8.80 -17.05
C ALA A 16 -1.57 9.62 -18.36
N SER A 17 -2.03 10.87 -18.33
CA SER A 17 -1.94 11.79 -19.48
C SER A 17 -0.50 12.20 -19.84
N SER A 18 0.42 12.14 -18.86
CA SER A 18 1.79 12.67 -18.98
C SER A 18 2.86 11.64 -18.62
N TYR A 19 2.50 10.57 -17.92
CA TYR A 19 3.43 9.56 -17.42
C TYR A 19 2.90 8.14 -17.66
N LYS A 20 3.83 7.20 -17.85
CA LYS A 20 3.52 5.78 -17.66
C LYS A 20 3.50 5.50 -16.15
N VAL A 21 2.32 5.25 -15.60
CA VAL A 21 2.13 5.10 -14.15
C VAL A 21 2.01 3.62 -13.78
N LEU A 22 2.85 3.18 -12.83
CA LEU A 22 2.77 1.86 -12.21
C LEU A 22 2.38 2.02 -10.75
N THR A 23 1.30 1.35 -10.35
CA THR A 23 0.88 1.17 -8.95
C THR A 23 0.90 -0.32 -8.63
N TYR A 24 1.29 -0.69 -7.41
CA TYR A 24 1.36 -2.08 -6.98
C TYR A 24 0.98 -2.21 -5.50
N ASP A 25 0.54 -3.39 -5.11
CA ASP A 25 0.29 -3.72 -3.72
C ASP A 25 1.59 -4.19 -3.05
N LEU A 26 1.92 -3.60 -1.91
CA LEU A 26 3.00 -4.12 -1.06
C LEU A 26 2.68 -5.55 -0.60
N ARG A 27 3.71 -6.36 -0.32
CA ARG A 27 3.53 -7.67 0.32
C ARG A 27 2.59 -7.56 1.54
N GLY A 28 1.70 -8.53 1.70
CA GLY A 28 0.68 -8.55 2.75
C GLY A 28 -0.49 -7.58 2.57
N HIS A 29 -0.50 -6.75 1.51
CA HIS A 29 -1.54 -5.77 1.25
C HIS A 29 -2.32 -6.10 -0.03
N GLY A 30 -3.56 -5.61 -0.11
CA GLY A 30 -4.40 -5.77 -1.30
C GLY A 30 -4.49 -7.21 -1.79
N LYS A 31 -4.09 -7.43 -3.04
CA LYS A 31 -4.05 -8.75 -3.71
C LYS A 31 -2.66 -9.38 -3.73
N SER A 32 -1.64 -8.70 -3.21
CA SER A 32 -0.31 -9.27 -3.07
C SER A 32 -0.30 -10.41 -2.04
N SER A 33 0.59 -11.38 -2.26
CA SER A 33 0.74 -12.54 -1.38
C SER A 33 1.06 -12.13 0.06
N LYS A 34 0.57 -12.92 1.01
CA LYS A 34 1.05 -12.89 2.39
C LYS A 34 2.44 -13.53 2.44
N SER A 35 3.30 -12.99 3.30
CA SER A 35 4.67 -13.44 3.51
C SER A 35 4.87 -13.89 4.96
N GLU A 36 5.92 -14.67 5.20
CA GLU A 36 6.38 -14.99 6.54
C GLU A 36 7.14 -13.82 7.20
N SER A 37 7.70 -12.91 6.39
CA SER A 37 8.41 -11.71 6.82
C SER A 37 7.87 -10.43 6.16
N TYR A 38 7.78 -9.38 6.97
CA TYR A 38 7.32 -8.03 6.61
C TYR A 38 8.34 -6.96 7.02
N ASP A 39 9.62 -7.31 7.06
CA ASP A 39 10.67 -6.36 7.38
C ASP A 39 10.74 -5.25 6.33
N LEU A 40 11.12 -4.04 6.74
CA LEU A 40 11.17 -2.89 5.82
C LEU A 40 12.12 -3.14 4.64
N ASN A 41 13.23 -3.84 4.85
CA ASN A 41 14.16 -4.17 3.78
C ASN A 41 13.54 -5.12 2.75
N ASP A 42 12.61 -6.00 3.16
CA ASP A 42 11.93 -6.88 2.22
C ASP A 42 11.05 -6.11 1.24
N HIS A 43 10.34 -5.08 1.72
CA HIS A 43 9.55 -4.19 0.87
C HIS A 43 10.42 -3.41 -0.13
N VAL A 44 11.64 -3.04 0.28
CA VAL A 44 12.62 -2.36 -0.58
C VAL A 44 13.11 -3.30 -1.68
N GLU A 45 13.45 -4.55 -1.34
CA GLU A 45 13.86 -5.54 -2.34
C GLU A 45 12.73 -5.92 -3.30
N ASP A 46 11.48 -6.00 -2.82
CA ASP A 46 10.33 -6.25 -3.70
C ASP A 46 10.20 -5.19 -4.78
N LEU A 47 10.36 -3.91 -4.43
CA LEU A 47 10.31 -2.82 -5.41
C LEU A 47 11.44 -2.96 -6.44
N LYS A 48 12.66 -3.29 -5.99
CA LYS A 48 13.79 -3.53 -6.88
C LYS A 48 13.49 -4.67 -7.87
N ILE A 49 13.03 -5.81 -7.36
CA ILE A 49 12.69 -6.99 -8.17
C ILE A 49 11.56 -6.67 -9.15
N LEU A 50 10.54 -5.92 -8.72
CA LEU A 50 9.45 -5.48 -9.58
C LEU A 50 9.96 -4.62 -10.73
N MET A 51 10.80 -3.62 -10.44
CA MET A 51 11.41 -2.78 -11.47
C MET A 51 12.26 -3.60 -12.45
N GLU A 52 13.04 -4.56 -11.96
CA GLU A 52 13.86 -5.44 -12.80
C GLU A 52 12.99 -6.32 -13.72
N LYS A 53 11.96 -6.97 -13.18
CA LYS A 53 11.03 -7.80 -13.97
C LYS A 53 10.28 -7.02 -15.04
N LEU A 54 10.04 -5.73 -14.81
CA LEU A 54 9.35 -4.83 -15.74
C LEU A 54 10.32 -4.03 -16.63
N ASN A 55 11.63 -4.28 -16.55
CA ASN A 55 12.68 -3.57 -17.27
C ASN A 55 12.62 -2.04 -17.06
N ILE A 56 12.35 -1.61 -15.82
CA ILE A 56 12.34 -0.21 -15.40
C ILE A 56 13.73 0.10 -14.82
N HIS A 57 14.53 0.86 -15.56
CA HIS A 57 15.86 1.26 -15.10
C HIS A 57 15.82 2.34 -14.02
N GLU A 58 15.01 3.38 -14.24
CA GLU A 58 14.86 4.54 -13.36
C GLU A 58 13.41 5.05 -13.37
N ALA A 59 12.91 5.55 -12.24
CA ALA A 59 11.55 6.08 -12.13
C ALA A 59 11.43 7.24 -11.12
N HIS A 60 10.39 8.06 -11.28
CA HIS A 60 9.92 8.93 -10.20
C HIS A 60 9.17 8.06 -9.17
N ILE A 61 9.58 8.09 -7.91
CA ILE A 61 9.01 7.25 -6.86
C ILE A 61 8.11 8.10 -5.96
N LEU A 62 6.88 7.63 -5.76
CA LEU A 62 5.90 8.22 -4.87
C LEU A 62 5.46 7.18 -3.84
N GLY A 63 5.46 7.56 -2.56
CA GLY A 63 5.01 6.70 -1.47
C GLY A 63 4.10 7.41 -0.48
N HIS A 64 3.04 6.73 -0.03
CA HIS A 64 2.15 7.18 1.04
C HIS A 64 2.35 6.34 2.31
N ASP A 65 2.42 6.98 3.48
CA ASP A 65 2.52 6.31 4.79
C ASP A 65 3.68 5.28 4.81
N LEU A 66 3.41 3.98 5.01
CA LEU A 66 4.39 2.90 4.89
C LEU A 66 5.11 2.90 3.53
N GLY A 67 4.39 3.12 2.44
CA GLY A 67 4.97 3.23 1.11
C GLY A 67 5.96 4.40 0.99
N GLY A 68 5.76 5.47 1.75
CA GLY A 68 6.71 6.58 1.85
C GLY A 68 8.00 6.21 2.58
N VAL A 69 7.90 5.36 3.61
CA VAL A 69 9.07 4.80 4.31
C VAL A 69 9.86 3.90 3.36
N VAL A 70 9.17 2.99 2.66
CA VAL A 70 9.78 2.12 1.65
C VAL A 70 10.46 2.93 0.54
N ALA A 71 9.80 3.98 0.03
CA ALA A 71 10.36 4.84 -1.01
C ALA A 71 11.63 5.58 -0.57
N LYS A 72 11.69 6.06 0.68
CA LYS A 72 12.90 6.67 1.26
C LYS A 72 14.04 5.67 1.34
N LEU A 73 13.80 4.50 1.95
CA LEU A 73 14.82 3.46 2.10
C LEU A 73 15.31 2.92 0.75
N PHE A 74 14.40 2.79 -0.23
CA PHE A 74 14.76 2.42 -1.60
C PHE A 74 15.65 3.49 -2.25
N THR A 75 15.34 4.77 -2.06
CA THR A 75 16.17 5.88 -2.57
C THR A 75 17.55 5.89 -1.92
N ASP A 76 17.63 5.65 -0.61
CA ASP A 76 18.90 5.58 0.12
C ASP A 76 19.78 4.43 -0.38
N LYS A 77 19.18 3.27 -0.70
CA LYS A 77 19.91 2.06 -1.14
C LYS A 77 20.18 2.00 -2.64
N TYR A 78 19.26 2.52 -3.46
CA TYR A 78 19.25 2.41 -4.93
C TYR A 78 19.06 3.76 -5.61
N ALA A 79 19.76 4.81 -5.13
CA ALA A 79 19.64 6.18 -5.65
C ALA A 79 19.75 6.29 -7.19
N TYR A 80 20.60 5.46 -7.81
CA TYR A 80 20.78 5.41 -9.27
C TYR A 80 19.53 4.94 -10.06
N ARG A 81 18.50 4.41 -9.37
CA ARG A 81 17.22 4.01 -9.95
C ARG A 81 16.10 5.04 -9.71
N VAL A 82 16.38 6.17 -9.06
CA VAL A 82 15.36 7.14 -8.63
C VAL A 82 15.58 8.51 -9.27
N LYS A 83 14.62 8.98 -10.07
CA LYS A 83 14.63 10.32 -10.69
C LYS A 83 14.24 11.42 -9.70
N SER A 84 13.23 11.14 -8.88
CA SER A 84 12.77 12.00 -7.80
C SER A 84 12.00 11.19 -6.78
N LEU A 85 11.96 11.68 -5.54
CA LEU A 85 11.19 11.10 -4.45
C LEU A 85 10.09 12.05 -4.01
N THR A 86 8.84 11.56 -3.95
CA THR A 86 7.70 12.24 -3.35
C THR A 86 7.12 11.40 -2.23
N THR A 87 6.88 11.98 -1.06
CA THR A 87 6.28 11.26 0.07
C THR A 87 5.03 11.98 0.58
N ILE A 88 3.96 11.22 0.81
CA ILE A 88 2.66 11.71 1.28
C ILE A 88 2.41 11.15 2.67
N ALA A 89 2.15 12.01 3.65
CA ALA A 89 1.81 11.62 5.02
C ALA A 89 2.76 10.54 5.60
N SER A 90 4.08 10.72 5.40
CA SER A 90 5.11 9.78 5.83
C SER A 90 6.24 10.55 6.52
N LYS A 91 6.10 10.80 7.83
CA LYS A 91 7.18 11.38 8.65
C LYS A 91 7.95 10.29 9.38
N LYS A 92 9.20 10.62 9.72
CA LYS A 92 10.12 9.73 10.45
C LYS A 92 9.55 9.32 11.83
N ASP A 93 8.71 10.16 12.43
CA ASP A 93 8.08 9.95 13.74
C ASP A 93 6.61 9.48 13.66
N ASP A 94 6.05 9.35 12.44
CA ASP A 94 4.61 9.03 12.24
C ASP A 94 4.27 7.56 12.50
N LEU A 95 5.26 6.68 12.64
CA LEU A 95 5.02 5.25 12.91
C LEU A 95 4.19 5.00 14.18
N ILE A 96 4.12 6.00 15.09
CA ILE A 96 3.36 5.87 16.35
C ILE A 96 2.47 7.08 16.64
N HIS A 97 2.71 8.30 16.13
CA HIS A 97 2.17 9.48 16.81
C HIS A 97 0.75 9.92 16.42
N SER A 98 0.47 10.27 15.16
CA SER A 98 -0.76 11.03 14.87
C SER A 98 -2.07 10.23 15.03
N PHE A 99 -2.12 9.02 14.49
CA PHE A 99 -3.34 8.19 14.55
C PHE A 99 -3.52 7.54 15.92
N THR A 100 -2.45 7.04 16.52
CA THR A 100 -2.49 6.45 17.88
C THR A 100 -2.86 7.51 18.91
N GLN A 101 -2.35 8.74 18.81
CA GLN A 101 -2.78 9.84 19.68
C GLN A 101 -4.28 10.11 19.55
N LEU A 102 -4.84 10.04 18.35
CA LEU A 102 -6.28 10.15 18.15
C LEU A 102 -7.03 9.01 18.86
N LEU A 103 -6.57 7.77 18.70
CA LEU A 103 -7.18 6.63 19.40
C LEU A 103 -7.12 6.78 20.93
N ILE A 104 -6.00 7.28 21.47
CA ILE A 104 -5.83 7.53 22.90
C ILE A 104 -6.75 8.68 23.36
N GLN A 105 -6.80 9.77 22.59
CA GLN A 105 -7.62 10.94 22.91
C GLN A 105 -9.10 10.59 22.99
N TYR A 106 -9.57 9.67 22.15
CA TYR A 106 -10.96 9.24 22.08
C TYR A 106 -11.18 7.82 22.60
N GLN A 107 -10.28 7.33 23.47
CA GLN A 107 -10.30 5.93 23.93
C GLN A 107 -11.62 5.54 24.61
N ASP A 108 -12.22 6.47 25.35
CA ASP A 108 -13.48 6.23 26.07
C ASP A 108 -14.67 6.14 25.09
N ASP A 109 -14.65 6.94 24.03
CA ASP A 109 -15.68 6.95 22.98
C ASP A 109 -15.63 5.68 22.11
N ILE A 110 -14.46 5.07 21.98
CA ILE A 110 -14.25 3.83 21.20
C ILE A 110 -14.12 2.59 22.08
N ALA A 111 -14.33 2.71 23.39
CA ALA A 111 -14.21 1.60 24.32
C ALA A 111 -15.24 0.51 23.97
N GLY A 112 -14.76 -0.74 23.89
CA GLY A 112 -15.60 -1.89 23.54
C GLY A 112 -15.80 -2.12 22.03
N PHE A 113 -15.33 -1.22 21.18
CA PHE A 113 -15.37 -1.38 19.72
C PHE A 113 -14.08 -2.02 19.20
N ASN A 114 -14.22 -2.84 18.15
CA ASN A 114 -13.04 -3.33 17.45
C ASN A 114 -12.40 -2.21 16.62
N LYS A 115 -11.18 -2.44 16.13
CA LYS A 115 -10.41 -1.43 15.37
C LYS A 115 -11.21 -0.82 14.20
N SER A 116 -11.97 -1.62 13.45
CA SER A 116 -12.75 -1.15 12.30
C SER A 116 -13.94 -0.28 12.70
N GLU A 117 -14.61 -0.65 13.79
CA GLU A 117 -15.72 0.12 14.34
C GLU A 117 -15.23 1.46 14.92
N ALA A 118 -14.11 1.44 15.66
CA ALA A 118 -13.46 2.65 16.15
C ALA A 118 -13.10 3.62 15.01
N TYR A 119 -12.63 3.12 13.87
CA TYR A 119 -12.40 3.96 12.68
C TYR A 119 -13.67 4.64 12.16
N ILE A 120 -14.79 3.93 12.16
CA ILE A 120 -16.08 4.49 11.69
C ILE A 120 -16.54 5.60 12.64
N LEU A 121 -16.43 5.37 13.95
CA LEU A 121 -16.78 6.39 14.96
C LEU A 121 -15.91 7.64 14.84
N LEU A 122 -14.61 7.46 14.60
CA LEU A 122 -13.66 8.56 14.47
C LEU A 122 -13.56 9.15 13.05
N PHE A 123 -14.35 8.65 12.09
CA PHE A 123 -14.20 9.02 10.69
C PHE A 123 -14.34 10.52 10.42
N SER A 124 -15.30 11.17 11.08
CA SER A 124 -15.52 12.62 11.00
C SER A 124 -14.39 13.46 11.61
N LYS A 125 -13.63 12.88 12.55
CA LYS A 125 -12.45 13.51 13.16
C LYS A 125 -11.20 13.34 12.30
N LEU A 126 -11.11 12.21 11.59
CA LEU A 126 -10.00 11.88 10.70
C LEU A 126 -10.05 12.66 9.39
N PHE A 127 -11.25 12.89 8.84
CA PHE A 127 -11.40 13.37 7.48
C PHE A 127 -12.30 14.60 7.37
N ARG A 128 -11.76 15.67 6.77
CA ARG A 128 -12.51 16.89 6.50
C ARG A 128 -13.64 16.67 5.49
N ASN A 129 -13.37 15.92 4.42
CA ASN A 129 -14.37 15.59 3.38
C ASN A 129 -14.82 14.15 3.52
N GLN A 130 -15.88 13.94 4.30
CA GLN A 130 -16.33 12.60 4.67
C GLN A 130 -16.88 11.84 3.46
N GLU A 131 -17.66 12.48 2.60
CA GLU A 131 -18.26 11.82 1.43
C GLU A 131 -17.18 11.31 0.47
N LYS A 132 -16.22 12.18 0.11
CA LYS A 132 -15.13 11.79 -0.80
C LYS A 132 -14.28 10.70 -0.19
N THR A 133 -13.94 10.80 1.10
CA THR A 133 -13.15 9.76 1.75
C THR A 133 -13.92 8.45 1.87
N MET A 134 -15.22 8.45 2.13
CA MET A 134 -16.01 7.21 2.19
C MET A 134 -16.04 6.50 0.84
N LYS A 135 -16.19 7.25 -0.27
CA LYS A 135 -16.08 6.69 -1.63
C LYS A 135 -14.70 6.08 -1.86
N TRP A 136 -13.63 6.80 -1.51
CA TRP A 136 -12.25 6.31 -1.59
C TRP A 136 -12.00 5.06 -0.73
N TYR A 137 -12.56 5.01 0.48
CA TYR A 137 -12.44 3.86 1.38
C TYR A 137 -13.20 2.64 0.84
N GLN A 138 -14.41 2.83 0.32
CA GLN A 138 -15.22 1.77 -0.29
C GLN A 138 -14.50 1.15 -1.50
N LYS A 139 -13.90 1.95 -2.38
CA LYS A 139 -13.11 1.46 -3.52
C LYS A 139 -12.02 0.49 -3.08
N GLN A 140 -11.22 0.86 -2.07
CA GLN A 140 -10.17 0.00 -1.53
C GLN A 140 -10.72 -1.28 -0.91
N ARG A 141 -11.86 -1.19 -0.20
CA ARG A 141 -12.54 -2.35 0.38
C ARG A 141 -13.01 -3.32 -0.69
N ILE A 142 -13.63 -2.82 -1.75
CA ILE A 142 -14.11 -3.62 -2.88
C ILE A 142 -12.93 -4.29 -3.58
N TYR A 143 -11.84 -3.55 -3.82
CA TYR A 143 -10.63 -4.10 -4.44
C TYR A 143 -10.02 -5.28 -3.65
N SER A 144 -10.05 -5.22 -2.33
CA SER A 144 -9.54 -6.27 -1.45
C SER A 144 -10.43 -7.52 -1.36
N ILE A 145 -11.65 -7.50 -1.90
CA ILE A 145 -12.48 -8.69 -1.97
C ILE A 145 -11.89 -9.60 -3.04
N LYS A 146 -11.52 -10.83 -2.65
CA LYS A 146 -11.05 -11.85 -3.60
C LYS A 146 -12.14 -12.15 -4.62
N SER A 147 -11.82 -11.97 -5.91
CA SER A 147 -12.67 -12.47 -6.99
C SER A 147 -12.37 -13.94 -7.31
N GLU A 148 -13.25 -14.57 -8.09
CA GLU A 148 -13.01 -15.90 -8.65
C GLU A 148 -11.73 -15.93 -9.51
N ASP A 149 -11.48 -14.86 -10.26
CA ASP A 149 -10.26 -14.71 -11.07
C ASP A 149 -8.99 -14.65 -10.23
N ASP A 150 -9.00 -13.95 -9.09
CA ASP A 150 -7.85 -13.91 -8.17
C ASP A 150 -7.50 -15.30 -7.65
N SER A 151 -8.53 -16.12 -7.41
CA SER A 151 -8.37 -17.53 -6.99
C SER A 151 -7.76 -18.37 -8.11
N ALA A 152 -8.18 -18.17 -9.35
CA ALA A 152 -7.62 -18.86 -10.51
C ALA A 152 -6.15 -18.49 -10.77
N VAL A 153 -5.77 -17.22 -10.63
CA VAL A 153 -4.38 -16.75 -10.76
C VAL A 153 -3.49 -17.34 -9.65
N ALA A 154 -3.98 -17.37 -8.41
CA ALA A 154 -3.26 -17.98 -7.29
C ALA A 154 -3.01 -19.49 -7.52
N ILE A 155 -4.02 -20.22 -7.98
CA ILE A 155 -3.90 -21.65 -8.30
C ILE A 155 -2.88 -21.88 -9.41
N ARG A 156 -2.94 -21.11 -10.50
CA ARG A 156 -1.96 -21.21 -11.62
C ARG A 156 -0.54 -20.93 -11.16
N SER A 157 -0.36 -19.93 -10.29
CA SER A 157 0.97 -19.58 -9.74
C SER A 157 1.55 -20.69 -8.88
N LEU A 158 0.74 -21.36 -8.05
CA LEU A 158 1.16 -22.51 -7.25
C LEU A 158 1.56 -23.72 -8.09
N ILE A 159 0.84 -23.97 -9.18
CA ILE A 159 1.15 -25.06 -10.13
C ILE A 159 2.50 -24.79 -10.80
N LEU A 160 2.71 -23.58 -11.31
CA LEU A 160 3.97 -23.18 -11.96
C LEU A 160 5.16 -23.20 -10.98
N HIS A 161 4.95 -22.82 -9.72
CA HIS A 161 5.99 -22.86 -8.70
C HIS A 161 6.41 -24.30 -8.35
N LYS A 162 5.45 -25.24 -8.27
CA LYS A 162 5.75 -26.67 -8.09
C LYS A 162 6.50 -27.26 -9.29
N MET A 163 6.20 -26.83 -10.51
CA MET A 163 6.90 -27.30 -11.70
C MET A 163 8.36 -26.84 -11.76
N ASN A 164 8.67 -25.63 -11.26
CA ASN A 164 10.04 -25.12 -11.20
C ASN A 164 10.90 -25.71 -10.06
N LEU A 165 10.30 -26.45 -9.12
CA LEU A 165 11.01 -27.17 -8.05
C LEU A 165 11.29 -28.65 -8.40
N CYS A 166 10.84 -29.11 -9.58
CA CYS A 166 11.01 -30.48 -10.06
C CYS A 166 12.04 -30.63 -11.20
N ILE A 167 12.98 -29.68 -11.35
CA ILE A 167 14.08 -29.75 -12.32
C ILE A 167 15.41 -29.68 -11.60
#